data_AF-A0A165WP50-F1
#
_entry.id   AF-A0A165WP50-F1
#
_cell.length_a   1.000
_cell.length_b   1.000
_cell.length_c   1.000
_cell.angle_alpha   90.00
_cell.angle_beta   90.00
_cell.angle_gamma   90.00
#
_symmetry.space_group_name_H-M   'P 1'
#
loop_
_entity.id
_entity.type
_entity.pdbx_description
1 polymer ?
#
loop_
_entity_poly.entity_id
_entity_poly.type
_entity_poly.pdbx_seq_one_letter_code
_entity_poly.pdbx_strand_id
1 'polypeptide(L)'
;MTSKIPCVTLDGDIITSEMAGRLAVSLLGHVMFLKSQVPFPVMQMANMPGSQRDSRASRKRADLLGSFDILSSHLQTTFTALSTAFARKTKRDHDPTTKYELAQAFLAIVVGPSAASARARVVFAVDGLEVKIWGGRDSTTTSHPENEADCEGTEEESEEGSSSSEASSESGDVESESGSDLGLDSDSILQSDEESDSESPSADSIIDDTPPSPPASRSPSPDCPPECSPECSPGLSPPSSPKSTTQPPTDLTAVDTPRPSQLDSSHADSQAAIRAAERLLSRTLACSCAEEGGGMAAELAPTQTHILLRAPRRFSHPAWTPKMSAARAMDGLVDEFLEESGPVRKGAVVGKAKKRKGHVEGVWIRCRSKSVAGHLPPVDGDEEAEDGDEVESEDEEDELIWWTWDGKLVGFADW
;
A
#
# COMPACT_ATOMS: atom_id res chain seq x y z
N MET A 1 16.38 18.03 14.59
CA MET A 1 15.40 17.10 15.16
C MET A 1 15.14 16.06 14.09
N THR A 2 15.61 14.84 14.28
CA THR A 2 15.28 13.72 13.38
C THR A 2 13.84 13.31 13.68
N SER A 3 13.00 13.19 12.65
CA SER A 3 11.66 12.63 12.81
C SER A 3 11.79 11.19 13.30
N LYS A 4 10.95 10.77 14.26
CA LYS A 4 10.95 9.37 14.74
C LYS A 4 10.45 8.43 13.66
N ILE A 5 9.47 8.87 12.89
CA ILE A 5 8.91 8.09 11.80
C ILE A 5 9.88 8.15 10.60
N PRO A 6 10.29 6.99 10.08
CA PRO A 6 11.06 6.90 8.86
C PRO A 6 10.34 7.58 7.69
N CYS A 7 11.06 8.45 6.98
CA CYS A 7 10.54 9.16 5.84
C CYS A 7 11.32 8.79 4.57
N VAL A 8 10.59 8.31 3.56
CA VAL A 8 11.12 7.99 2.24
C VAL A 8 10.77 9.14 1.31
N THR A 9 11.79 9.86 0.84
CA THR A 9 11.62 10.94 -0.15
C THR A 9 11.97 10.41 -1.53
N LEU A 10 10.99 10.38 -2.42
CA LEU A 10 11.13 9.95 -3.82
C LEU A 10 11.55 11.14 -4.69
N ASP A 11 12.31 10.88 -5.75
CA ASP A 11 12.81 11.93 -6.63
C ASP A 11 11.75 12.48 -7.60
N GLY A 12 10.65 11.77 -7.81
CA GLY A 12 9.52 12.23 -8.62
C GLY A 12 8.62 13.22 -7.89
N ASP A 13 7.79 13.93 -8.66
CA ASP A 13 6.83 14.89 -8.14
C ASP A 13 5.47 14.28 -7.76
N ILE A 14 5.18 13.10 -8.33
CA ILE A 14 3.91 12.40 -8.20
C ILE A 14 4.18 10.95 -7.83
N ILE A 15 3.36 10.41 -6.92
CA ILE A 15 3.31 8.98 -6.61
C ILE A 15 2.14 8.38 -7.38
N THR A 16 2.45 7.64 -8.44
CA THR A 16 1.42 6.95 -9.23
C THR A 16 0.71 5.89 -8.39
N SER A 17 -0.53 5.56 -8.77
CA SER A 17 -1.31 4.51 -8.09
C SER A 17 -0.57 3.16 -8.08
N GLU A 18 0.12 2.81 -9.19
CA GLU A 18 0.93 1.60 -9.28
C GLU A 18 2.09 1.61 -8.28
N MET A 19 2.83 2.73 -8.19
CA MET A 19 3.93 2.87 -7.25
C MET A 19 3.47 2.77 -5.80
N ALA A 20 2.35 3.43 -5.46
CA ALA A 20 1.77 3.36 -4.12
C ALA A 20 1.37 1.93 -3.73
N GLY A 21 0.72 1.19 -4.64
CA GLY A 21 0.36 -0.21 -4.44
C GLY A 21 1.59 -1.11 -4.24
N ARG A 22 2.63 -0.94 -5.06
CA ARG A 22 3.89 -1.70 -4.96
C ARG A 22 4.62 -1.43 -3.65
N LEU A 23 4.69 -0.17 -3.22
CA LEU A 23 5.30 0.21 -1.94
C LEU A 23 4.51 -0.32 -0.74
N ALA A 24 3.17 -0.31 -0.80
CA ALA A 24 2.33 -0.89 0.25
C ALA A 24 2.56 -2.40 0.41
N VAL A 25 2.62 -3.15 -0.70
CA VAL A 25 2.92 -4.59 -0.70
C VAL A 25 4.34 -4.84 -0.15
N SER A 26 5.32 -4.05 -0.59
CA SER A 26 6.70 -4.17 -0.10
C SER A 26 6.77 -3.92 1.40
N LEU A 27 6.11 -2.89 1.92
CA LEU A 27 6.05 -2.61 3.35
C LEU A 27 5.38 -3.77 4.11
N LEU A 28 4.26 -4.30 3.61
CA LEU A 28 3.57 -5.41 4.26
C LEU A 28 4.48 -6.63 4.41
N GLY A 29 5.22 -6.99 3.35
CA GLY A 29 6.20 -8.07 3.41
C GLY A 29 7.29 -7.82 4.46
N HIS A 30 7.77 -6.58 4.57
CA HIS A 30 8.73 -6.18 5.61
C HIS A 30 8.13 -6.25 7.01
N VAL A 31 6.91 -5.74 7.23
CA VAL A 31 6.24 -5.75 8.53
C VAL A 31 6.01 -7.18 9.00
N MET A 32 5.56 -8.08 8.11
CA MET A 32 5.36 -9.48 8.46
C MET A 32 6.66 -10.15 8.92
N PHE A 33 7.79 -9.84 8.28
CA PHE A 33 9.09 -10.36 8.68
C PHE A 33 9.61 -9.70 9.97
N LEU A 34 9.63 -8.37 10.04
CA LEU A 34 10.16 -7.60 11.17
C LEU A 34 9.38 -7.83 12.46
N LYS A 35 8.07 -8.08 12.37
CA LYS A 35 7.22 -8.45 13.51
C LYS A 35 7.15 -9.95 13.77
N SER A 36 8.08 -10.74 13.22
CA SER A 36 8.17 -12.20 13.42
C SER A 36 6.87 -12.95 13.12
N GLN A 37 6.07 -12.43 12.19
CA GLN A 37 4.87 -13.10 11.70
C GLN A 37 5.22 -14.18 10.67
N VAL A 38 6.40 -14.10 10.06
CA VAL A 38 6.96 -15.13 9.18
C VAL A 38 8.45 -15.33 9.46
N PRO A 39 8.98 -16.54 9.31
CA PRO A 39 10.38 -16.85 9.61
C PRO A 39 11.37 -16.29 8.58
N PHE A 40 10.90 -16.01 7.35
CA PHE A 40 11.72 -15.48 6.27
C PHE A 40 10.94 -14.40 5.50
N PRO A 41 11.63 -13.50 4.79
CA PRO A 41 10.97 -12.57 3.87
C PRO A 41 10.04 -13.30 2.89
N VAL A 42 8.83 -12.77 2.69
CA VAL A 42 7.76 -13.42 1.89
C VAL A 42 8.25 -13.84 0.49
N MET A 43 9.07 -13.00 -0.14
CA MET A 43 9.66 -13.31 -1.46
C MET A 43 10.65 -14.48 -1.43
N GLN A 44 11.40 -14.66 -0.34
CA GLN A 44 12.27 -15.83 -0.17
C GLN A 44 11.43 -17.06 0.10
N MET A 45 10.37 -16.92 0.91
CA MET A 45 9.42 -17.99 1.16
C MET A 45 8.73 -18.49 -0.09
N ALA A 46 8.48 -17.69 -1.12
CA ALA A 46 7.90 -18.20 -2.37
C ALA A 46 8.85 -19.19 -3.08
N ASN A 47 10.17 -19.01 -2.94
CA ASN A 47 11.19 -19.74 -3.71
C ASN A 47 11.77 -20.97 -2.99
N MET A 48 11.55 -21.12 -1.68
CA MET A 48 12.12 -22.24 -0.94
C MET A 48 11.41 -23.56 -1.27
N PRO A 49 12.11 -24.70 -1.44
CA PRO A 49 11.44 -25.99 -1.59
C PRO A 49 10.66 -26.32 -0.31
N GLY A 50 9.41 -26.78 -0.43
CA GLY A 50 8.65 -27.26 0.72
C GLY A 50 9.25 -28.56 1.25
N SER A 51 9.64 -28.59 2.53
CA SER A 51 10.05 -29.83 3.19
C SER A 51 8.84 -30.76 3.25
N GLN A 52 8.91 -31.90 2.55
CA GLN A 52 7.83 -32.90 2.50
C GLN A 52 7.52 -33.54 3.87
N ARG A 53 8.35 -33.29 4.89
CA ARG A 53 8.22 -33.92 6.20
C ARG A 53 7.22 -33.23 7.13
N ASP A 54 6.90 -31.96 6.92
CA ASP A 54 5.91 -31.22 7.72
C ASP A 54 4.76 -30.70 6.83
N SER A 55 3.71 -31.52 6.72
CA SER A 55 2.53 -31.18 5.94
C SER A 55 1.76 -29.98 6.51
N ARG A 56 1.91 -29.69 7.81
CA ARG A 56 1.19 -28.58 8.46
C ARG A 56 1.88 -27.25 8.21
N ALA A 57 3.20 -27.18 8.40
CA ALA A 57 3.98 -25.98 8.09
C ALA A 57 3.88 -25.62 6.60
N SER A 58 4.00 -26.62 5.72
CA SER A 58 3.82 -26.42 4.28
C SER A 58 2.44 -25.89 3.92
N ARG A 59 1.38 -26.34 4.59
CA ARG A 59 0.02 -25.83 4.38
C ARG A 59 -0.12 -24.39 4.86
N LYS A 60 0.32 -24.06 6.07
CA LYS A 60 0.31 -22.67 6.59
C LYS A 60 1.05 -21.71 5.66
N ARG A 61 2.20 -22.15 5.14
CA ARG A 61 2.97 -21.39 4.14
C ARG A 61 2.17 -21.17 2.86
N ALA A 62 1.55 -22.21 2.30
CA ALA A 62 0.76 -22.10 1.07
C ALA A 62 -0.45 -21.16 1.27
N ASP A 63 -1.17 -21.31 2.39
CA ASP A 63 -2.31 -20.46 2.73
C ASP A 63 -1.88 -18.98 2.88
N LEU A 64 -0.74 -18.73 3.53
CA LEU A 64 -0.17 -17.39 3.67
C LEU A 64 0.20 -16.80 2.31
N LEU A 65 0.95 -17.53 1.48
CA LEU A 65 1.40 -17.05 0.18
C LEU A 65 0.21 -16.77 -0.75
N GLY A 66 -0.80 -17.63 -0.76
CA GLY A 66 -2.03 -17.39 -1.52
C GLY A 66 -2.78 -16.15 -1.03
N SER A 67 -2.93 -15.98 0.28
CA SER A 67 -3.60 -14.80 0.86
C SER A 67 -2.81 -13.51 0.57
N PHE A 68 -1.48 -13.57 0.65
CA PHE A 68 -0.59 -12.45 0.35
C PHE A 68 -0.64 -12.06 -1.13
N ASP A 69 -0.68 -13.03 -2.04
CA ASP A 69 -0.81 -12.80 -3.48
C ASP A 69 -2.15 -12.14 -3.85
N ILE A 70 -3.25 -12.66 -3.30
CA ILE A 70 -4.59 -12.07 -3.45
C ILE A 70 -4.61 -10.62 -2.96
N LEU A 71 -4.11 -10.36 -1.76
CA LEU A 71 -4.03 -9.01 -1.23
C LEU A 71 -3.11 -8.12 -2.08
N SER A 72 -2.00 -8.64 -2.59
CA SER A 72 -1.07 -7.88 -3.44
C SER A 72 -1.74 -7.44 -4.74
N SER A 73 -2.51 -8.33 -5.36
CA SER A 73 -3.35 -8.01 -6.53
C SER A 73 -4.36 -6.92 -6.19
N HIS A 74 -5.09 -7.06 -5.07
CA HIS A 74 -6.05 -6.05 -4.63
C HIS A 74 -5.40 -4.70 -4.32
N LEU A 75 -4.23 -4.66 -3.68
CA LEU A 75 -3.54 -3.41 -3.36
C LEU A 75 -3.13 -2.64 -4.62
N GLN A 76 -2.80 -3.33 -5.72
CA GLN A 76 -2.50 -2.67 -7.00
C GLN A 76 -3.72 -1.92 -7.55
N THR A 77 -4.91 -2.52 -7.50
CA THR A 77 -6.16 -1.89 -7.97
C THR A 77 -6.78 -0.92 -6.97
N THR A 78 -6.47 -1.09 -5.67
CA THR A 78 -6.98 -0.26 -4.57
C THR A 78 -6.57 1.19 -4.73
N PHE A 79 -5.29 1.48 -4.99
CA PHE A 79 -4.83 2.85 -5.13
C PHE A 79 -5.39 3.54 -6.38
N THR A 80 -5.64 2.78 -7.46
CA THR A 80 -6.34 3.29 -8.66
C THR A 80 -7.79 3.68 -8.34
N ALA A 81 -8.51 2.83 -7.60
CA ALA A 81 -9.87 3.12 -7.14
C ALA A 81 -9.90 4.31 -6.17
N LEU A 82 -8.90 4.41 -5.30
CA LEU A 82 -8.75 5.51 -4.34
C LEU A 82 -8.45 6.84 -5.04
N SER A 83 -7.52 6.85 -6.00
CA SER A 83 -7.26 7.99 -6.89
C SER A 83 -8.54 8.47 -7.57
N THR A 84 -9.33 7.53 -8.11
CA THR A 84 -10.62 7.85 -8.75
C THR A 84 -11.63 8.42 -7.75
N ALA A 85 -11.68 7.89 -6.53
CA ALA A 85 -12.55 8.41 -5.47
C ALA A 85 -12.15 9.85 -5.10
N PHE A 86 -10.86 10.13 -4.92
CA PHE A 86 -10.39 11.50 -4.66
C PHE A 86 -10.71 12.45 -5.81
N ALA A 87 -10.54 12.03 -7.06
CA ALA A 87 -10.78 12.87 -8.24
C ALA A 87 -12.25 13.25 -8.43
N ARG A 88 -13.17 12.52 -7.80
CA ARG A 88 -14.59 12.87 -7.80
C ARG A 88 -14.94 14.00 -6.83
N LYS A 89 -14.13 14.21 -5.78
CA LYS A 89 -14.30 15.33 -4.82
C LYS A 89 -14.07 16.67 -5.49
N THR A 90 -12.96 16.74 -6.20
CA THR A 90 -12.34 17.98 -6.64
C THR A 90 -13.01 18.65 -7.83
N LYS A 91 -13.91 17.94 -8.53
CA LYS A 91 -14.71 18.53 -9.62
C LYS A 91 -15.54 19.76 -9.22
N ARG A 92 -15.74 20.02 -7.93
CA ARG A 92 -16.50 21.16 -7.43
C ARG A 92 -15.67 22.45 -7.32
N ASP A 93 -14.37 22.34 -7.03
CA ASP A 93 -13.50 23.48 -6.68
C ASP A 93 -12.30 23.67 -7.62
N HIS A 94 -12.29 22.99 -8.77
CA HIS A 94 -11.08 22.90 -9.57
C HIS A 94 -10.67 24.24 -10.18
N ASP A 95 -9.55 24.79 -9.72
CA ASP A 95 -8.81 25.84 -10.41
C ASP A 95 -8.18 25.25 -11.68
N PRO A 96 -8.57 25.68 -12.90
CA PRO A 96 -8.09 25.12 -14.15
C PRO A 96 -6.57 25.28 -14.37
N THR A 97 -5.88 26.06 -13.51
CA THR A 97 -4.42 26.27 -13.62
C THR A 97 -3.59 25.14 -13.02
N THR A 98 -4.16 24.28 -12.16
CA THR A 98 -3.42 23.21 -11.49
C THR A 98 -3.32 21.97 -12.39
N LYS A 99 -2.10 21.62 -12.81
CA LYS A 99 -1.88 20.51 -13.77
C LYS A 99 -2.26 19.13 -13.25
N TYR A 100 -2.11 18.89 -11.95
CA TYR A 100 -2.41 17.62 -11.30
C TYR A 100 -2.86 17.86 -9.87
N GLU A 101 -3.95 17.22 -9.49
CA GLU A 101 -4.36 17.15 -8.10
C GLU A 101 -3.64 16.01 -7.41
N LEU A 102 -3.22 16.27 -6.17
CA LEU A 102 -2.50 15.31 -5.36
C LEU A 102 -3.28 15.08 -4.07
N ALA A 103 -3.37 13.83 -3.65
CA ALA A 103 -4.03 13.43 -2.42
C ALA A 103 -3.03 12.84 -1.43
N GLN A 104 -3.46 12.80 -0.17
CA GLN A 104 -2.80 12.03 0.87
C GLN A 104 -3.61 10.76 1.15
N ALA A 105 -2.94 9.62 1.20
CA ALA A 105 -3.55 8.32 1.50
C ALA A 105 -2.91 7.68 2.71
N PHE A 106 -3.74 6.97 3.50
CA PHE A 106 -3.29 6.26 4.70
C PHE A 106 -3.78 4.81 4.67
N LEU A 107 -2.86 3.89 4.93
CA LEU A 107 -3.13 2.48 5.11
C LEU A 107 -2.54 2.06 6.46
N ALA A 108 -3.27 1.27 7.24
CA ALA A 108 -2.81 0.73 8.51
C ALA A 108 -2.66 -0.79 8.44
N ILE A 109 -1.50 -1.28 8.88
CA ILE A 109 -1.21 -2.69 9.06
C ILE A 109 -1.23 -2.97 10.56
N VAL A 110 -2.18 -3.79 10.98
CA VAL A 110 -2.47 -4.03 12.39
C VAL A 110 -2.22 -5.49 12.73
N VAL A 111 -1.25 -5.76 13.58
CA VAL A 111 -0.83 -7.12 13.95
C VAL A 111 -1.36 -7.46 15.34
N GLY A 112 -2.21 -8.48 15.44
CA GLY A 112 -2.79 -8.95 16.70
C GLY A 112 -4.06 -9.80 16.51
N PRO A 113 -4.70 -10.24 17.60
CA PRO A 113 -5.93 -11.06 17.52
C PRO A 113 -7.11 -10.32 16.88
N SER A 114 -7.16 -8.99 17.02
CA SER A 114 -8.14 -8.13 16.38
C SER A 114 -7.56 -6.73 16.16
N ALA A 115 -8.21 -5.91 15.33
CA ALA A 115 -7.83 -4.51 15.16
C ALA A 115 -7.88 -3.70 16.48
N ALA A 116 -8.82 -4.03 17.38
CA ALA A 116 -8.99 -3.36 18.67
C ALA A 116 -7.93 -3.80 19.71
N SER A 117 -7.58 -5.09 19.71
CA SER A 117 -6.57 -5.70 20.61
C SER A 117 -5.21 -5.88 19.96
N ALA A 118 -4.87 -4.97 19.03
CA ALA A 118 -3.61 -4.96 18.31
C ALA A 118 -2.39 -4.91 19.23
N ARG A 119 -1.36 -5.69 18.90
CA ARG A 119 -0.05 -5.67 19.57
C ARG A 119 0.91 -4.70 18.89
N ALA A 120 0.80 -4.56 17.57
CA ALA A 120 1.52 -3.54 16.80
C ALA A 120 0.59 -2.89 15.77
N ARG A 121 0.86 -1.61 15.49
CA ARG A 121 0.14 -0.80 14.51
C ARG A 121 1.18 -0.05 13.68
N VAL A 122 1.20 -0.30 12.38
CA VAL A 122 2.13 0.32 11.44
C VAL A 122 1.30 1.13 10.42
N VAL A 123 1.56 2.43 10.32
CA VAL A 123 0.91 3.33 9.37
C VAL A 123 1.78 3.50 8.13
N PHE A 124 1.18 3.32 6.96
CA PHE A 124 1.75 3.65 5.66
C PHE A 124 1.05 4.92 5.16
N ALA A 125 1.78 6.04 5.18
CA ALA A 125 1.29 7.30 4.66
C ALA A 125 1.93 7.59 3.30
N VAL A 126 1.10 7.99 2.34
CA VAL A 126 1.52 8.42 1.00
C VAL A 126 1.10 9.87 0.83
N ASP A 127 2.08 10.77 0.71
CA ASP A 127 1.88 12.19 0.43
C ASP A 127 2.30 12.48 -1.02
N GLY A 128 1.34 12.90 -1.84
CA GLY A 128 1.52 13.10 -3.27
C GLY A 128 0.97 11.97 -4.14
N LEU A 129 -0.08 11.26 -3.70
CA LEU A 129 -0.78 10.29 -4.52
C LEU A 129 -1.45 11.02 -5.70
N GLU A 130 -1.21 10.54 -6.92
CA GLU A 130 -1.88 11.03 -8.12
C GLU A 130 -3.40 10.92 -8.01
N VAL A 131 -4.11 12.00 -8.31
CA VAL A 131 -5.57 12.03 -8.34
C VAL A 131 -6.04 12.11 -9.79
N LYS A 132 -6.53 10.98 -10.30
CA LYS A 132 -7.03 10.82 -11.66
C LYS A 132 -8.24 9.88 -11.69
N ILE A 133 -9.22 10.20 -12.54
CA ILE A 133 -10.36 9.33 -12.83
C ILE A 133 -9.90 8.23 -13.79
N TRP A 134 -9.98 6.97 -13.34
CA TRP A 134 -9.71 5.84 -14.22
C TRP A 134 -10.68 5.80 -15.40
N GLY A 135 -10.15 5.61 -16.62
CA GLY A 135 -10.93 5.61 -17.85
C GLY A 135 -11.37 7.00 -18.33
N GLY A 136 -11.15 8.05 -17.53
CA GLY A 136 -11.25 9.43 -18.00
C GLY A 136 -10.14 9.67 -19.02
N ARG A 137 -10.51 10.00 -20.27
CA ARG A 137 -9.53 10.52 -21.22
C ARG A 137 -8.94 11.79 -20.61
N ASP A 138 -7.61 11.86 -20.57
CA ASP A 138 -6.90 13.07 -20.18
C ASP A 138 -7.44 14.21 -21.03
N SER A 139 -8.32 15.02 -20.43
CA SER A 139 -8.98 16.14 -21.12
C SER A 139 -8.02 17.31 -21.30
N THR A 140 -6.77 17.10 -20.88
CA THR A 140 -5.64 17.97 -21.05
C THR A 140 -5.32 18.12 -22.53
N THR A 141 -5.75 19.26 -23.05
CA THR A 141 -4.98 20.05 -24.01
C THR A 141 -4.69 19.35 -25.34
N THR A 142 -5.72 19.15 -26.15
CA THR A 142 -5.62 19.72 -27.50
C THR A 142 -5.81 21.23 -27.36
N SER A 143 -4.85 21.91 -26.74
CA SER A 143 -4.66 23.34 -26.97
C SER A 143 -4.24 23.40 -28.43
N HIS A 144 -5.25 23.42 -29.30
CA HIS A 144 -5.09 23.74 -30.70
C HIS A 144 -4.28 25.04 -30.69
N PRO A 145 -3.05 25.08 -31.21
CA PRO A 145 -2.39 26.36 -31.38
C PRO A 145 -3.35 27.19 -32.21
N GLU A 146 -3.80 28.30 -31.64
CA GLU A 146 -4.67 29.28 -32.26
C GLU A 146 -3.91 29.81 -33.48
N ASN A 147 -4.05 29.08 -34.59
CA ASN A 147 -3.79 29.59 -35.90
C ASN A 147 -5.11 30.27 -36.27
N GLU A 148 -5.20 31.55 -35.90
CA GLU A 148 -6.21 32.48 -36.40
C GLU A 148 -6.13 32.49 -37.93
N ALA A 149 -6.87 31.58 -38.56
CA ALA A 149 -7.18 31.64 -39.98
C ALA A 149 -8.70 31.65 -40.08
N ASP A 150 -9.21 32.89 -40.15
CA ASP A 150 -10.47 33.26 -40.77
C ASP A 150 -10.93 32.21 -41.79
N CYS A 151 -12.03 31.52 -41.48
CA CYS A 151 -12.81 30.86 -42.51
C CYS A 151 -14.28 31.06 -42.18
N GLU A 152 -14.76 32.25 -42.54
CA GLU A 152 -16.17 32.52 -42.75
C GLU A 152 -16.76 31.53 -43.78
N GLY A 153 -17.97 31.06 -43.51
CA GLY A 153 -18.86 30.50 -44.53
C GLY A 153 -18.87 28.98 -44.60
N THR A 154 -19.93 28.37 -44.06
CA THR A 154 -21.02 27.84 -44.90
C THR A 154 -22.09 27.25 -43.96
N GLU A 155 -23.26 27.89 -43.97
CA GLU A 155 -24.50 27.34 -43.42
C GLU A 155 -24.98 26.23 -44.37
N GLU A 156 -24.98 24.97 -43.93
CA GLU A 156 -25.85 23.95 -44.53
C GLU A 156 -26.61 23.23 -43.43
N GLU A 157 -27.91 23.54 -43.41
CA GLU A 157 -28.96 22.80 -42.76
C GLU A 157 -28.92 21.34 -43.24
N SER A 158 -28.94 20.38 -42.31
CA SER A 158 -29.27 19.00 -42.63
C SER A 158 -30.18 18.46 -41.55
N GLU A 159 -31.45 18.57 -41.87
CA GLU A 159 -32.56 17.96 -41.16
C GLU A 159 -32.60 16.43 -41.40
N GLU A 160 -33.19 15.76 -40.42
CA GLU A 160 -33.96 14.51 -40.51
C GLU A 160 -33.23 13.18 -40.72
N GLY A 161 -33.38 12.31 -39.72
CA GLY A 161 -33.86 10.96 -40.00
C GLY A 161 -33.25 9.83 -39.18
N SER A 162 -34.14 8.92 -38.78
CA SER A 162 -33.90 7.49 -38.57
C SER A 162 -33.54 7.07 -37.14
N SER A 163 -34.11 6.03 -36.53
CA SER A 163 -35.31 5.21 -36.73
C SER A 163 -35.34 4.24 -35.55
N SER A 164 -36.52 3.98 -35.01
CA SER A 164 -36.81 2.88 -34.07
C SER A 164 -36.29 1.52 -34.52
N SER A 165 -35.72 0.72 -33.60
CA SER A 165 -35.69 -0.75 -33.73
C SER A 165 -35.67 -1.44 -32.36
N GLU A 166 -36.87 -1.85 -31.95
CA GLU A 166 -37.30 -3.12 -31.37
C GLU A 166 -36.25 -4.16 -30.90
N ALA A 167 -36.48 -4.63 -29.67
CA ALA A 167 -36.51 -6.03 -29.21
C ALA A 167 -35.44 -7.04 -29.69
N SER A 168 -34.72 -7.63 -28.72
CA SER A 168 -34.37 -9.05 -28.75
C SER A 168 -34.32 -9.65 -27.35
N SER A 169 -35.27 -10.54 -27.14
CA SER A 169 -35.41 -11.54 -26.10
C SER A 169 -34.39 -12.67 -26.27
N GLU A 170 -33.71 -13.08 -25.21
CA GLU A 170 -33.30 -14.48 -25.06
C GLU A 170 -33.51 -14.96 -23.62
N SER A 171 -34.40 -15.95 -23.53
CA SER A 171 -34.77 -16.71 -22.36
C SER A 171 -33.79 -17.87 -22.17
N GLY A 172 -33.03 -17.85 -21.08
CA GLY A 172 -32.23 -18.98 -20.61
C GLY A 172 -32.95 -19.71 -19.49
N ASP A 173 -33.87 -20.58 -19.88
CA ASP A 173 -34.60 -21.53 -19.04
C ASP A 173 -33.69 -22.73 -18.75
N VAL A 174 -33.31 -22.94 -17.48
CA VAL A 174 -32.67 -24.17 -17.02
C VAL A 174 -33.38 -24.68 -15.77
N GLU A 175 -34.45 -25.42 -16.05
CA GLU A 175 -35.00 -26.44 -15.18
C GLU A 175 -33.88 -27.42 -14.78
N SER A 176 -33.59 -27.52 -13.49
CA SER A 176 -32.95 -28.73 -12.96
C SER A 176 -33.64 -29.10 -11.65
N GLU A 177 -34.59 -29.99 -11.82
CA GLU A 177 -35.38 -30.60 -10.77
C GLU A 177 -34.57 -31.63 -9.98
N SER A 178 -35.12 -31.96 -8.82
CA SER A 178 -35.01 -33.28 -8.17
C SER A 178 -33.84 -33.50 -7.21
N GLY A 179 -34.14 -33.24 -5.94
CA GLY A 179 -34.41 -34.35 -5.03
C GLY A 179 -33.25 -34.84 -4.16
N SER A 180 -33.31 -34.51 -2.87
CA SER A 180 -33.16 -35.50 -1.80
C SER A 180 -33.57 -34.90 -0.46
N ASP A 181 -34.86 -35.07 -0.18
CA ASP A 181 -35.43 -35.26 1.14
C ASP A 181 -34.76 -36.46 1.82
N LEU A 182 -34.04 -36.22 2.92
CA LEU A 182 -33.89 -37.18 4.02
C LEU A 182 -33.72 -36.39 5.31
N GLY A 183 -34.83 -36.28 6.03
CA GLY A 183 -34.83 -35.92 7.44
C GLY A 183 -34.01 -36.90 8.27
N LEU A 184 -33.34 -36.37 9.28
CA LEU A 184 -33.06 -37.08 10.52
C LEU A 184 -33.19 -36.10 11.68
N ASP A 185 -34.31 -36.27 12.38
CA ASP A 185 -34.47 -35.96 13.79
C ASP A 185 -33.27 -36.48 14.61
N SER A 186 -32.72 -35.62 15.47
CA SER A 186 -32.07 -36.09 16.68
C SER A 186 -32.32 -35.11 17.81
N ASP A 187 -33.38 -35.46 18.54
CA ASP A 187 -33.68 -35.05 19.88
C ASP A 187 -32.47 -35.15 20.83
N SER A 188 -32.49 -34.26 21.82
CA SER A 188 -32.17 -34.56 23.22
C SER A 188 -30.75 -35.06 23.55
N ILE A 189 -29.92 -34.19 24.15
CA ILE A 189 -29.35 -34.45 25.48
C ILE A 189 -29.27 -33.13 26.27
N LEU A 190 -30.15 -33.00 27.27
CA LEU A 190 -29.93 -32.23 28.50
C LEU A 190 -28.96 -33.00 29.41
N GLN A 191 -28.30 -32.29 30.34
CA GLN A 191 -27.40 -32.73 31.44
C GLN A 191 -25.91 -32.43 31.11
N SER A 192 -25.11 -31.75 31.95
CA SER A 192 -25.18 -31.56 33.40
C SER A 192 -24.47 -30.27 33.84
N ASP A 193 -25.06 -29.60 34.82
CA ASP A 193 -24.35 -28.84 35.85
C ASP A 193 -23.40 -29.78 36.61
N GLU A 194 -22.11 -29.46 36.66
CA GLU A 194 -21.24 -29.92 37.76
C GLU A 194 -20.41 -28.73 38.22
N GLU A 195 -20.88 -28.13 39.31
CA GLU A 195 -20.05 -27.37 40.23
C GLU A 195 -19.00 -28.31 40.83
N SER A 196 -17.72 -27.97 40.70
CA SER A 196 -16.68 -28.60 41.51
C SER A 196 -15.85 -27.51 42.15
N ASP A 197 -16.36 -27.11 43.30
CA ASP A 197 -15.66 -26.43 44.37
C ASP A 197 -14.63 -27.40 44.98
N SER A 198 -13.36 -26.98 45.04
CA SER A 198 -12.31 -27.68 45.78
C SER A 198 -11.23 -26.67 46.16
N GLU A 199 -11.57 -25.85 47.14
CA GLU A 199 -10.58 -25.33 48.09
C GLU A 199 -9.96 -26.48 48.88
N SER A 200 -8.63 -26.55 48.95
CA SER A 200 -7.85 -26.94 50.14
C SER A 200 -6.33 -27.03 49.88
N PRO A 201 -5.49 -26.95 50.93
CA PRO A 201 -4.31 -26.09 50.93
C PRO A 201 -2.97 -26.83 51.04
N SER A 202 -1.88 -26.05 50.97
CA SER A 202 -0.59 -26.25 51.65
C SER A 202 0.15 -27.59 51.49
N ALA A 203 1.32 -27.56 50.83
CA ALA A 203 2.54 -28.15 51.37
C ALA A 203 3.78 -27.68 50.61
N ASP A 204 4.70 -27.08 51.36
CA ASP A 204 6.09 -26.85 51.01
C ASP A 204 6.73 -28.06 50.31
N SER A 205 7.37 -27.82 49.17
CA SER A 205 8.47 -28.66 48.70
C SER A 205 9.58 -27.75 48.17
N ILE A 206 10.45 -27.40 49.11
CA ILE A 206 11.81 -26.93 48.88
C ILE A 206 12.50 -28.02 48.03
N ILE A 207 12.75 -27.72 46.76
CA ILE A 207 13.69 -28.49 45.94
C ILE A 207 14.92 -27.62 45.75
N ASP A 208 15.93 -28.08 46.47
CA ASP A 208 17.32 -27.66 46.48
C ASP A 208 17.91 -27.72 45.05
N ASP A 209 18.40 -26.57 44.59
CA ASP A 209 19.76 -26.38 44.09
C ASP A 209 20.40 -27.54 43.30
N THR A 210 20.39 -27.46 41.96
CA THR A 210 21.64 -27.61 41.17
C THR A 210 21.44 -27.14 39.71
N PRO A 211 22.12 -26.08 39.25
CA PRO A 211 22.20 -25.79 37.81
C PRO A 211 23.17 -26.78 37.12
N PRO A 212 22.79 -27.42 35.99
CA PRO A 212 23.72 -28.22 35.20
C PRO A 212 24.82 -27.32 34.63
N SER A 213 26.07 -27.71 34.88
CA SER A 213 27.27 -27.05 34.36
C SER A 213 27.27 -27.00 32.82
N PRO A 214 27.77 -25.90 32.20
CA PRO A 214 27.86 -25.80 30.75
C PRO A 214 28.89 -26.79 30.19
N PRO A 215 28.63 -27.42 29.03
CA PRO A 215 29.60 -28.29 28.38
C PRO A 215 30.85 -27.49 27.94
N ALA A 216 32.01 -28.08 28.20
CA ALA A 216 33.32 -27.53 27.90
C ALA A 216 33.49 -27.19 26.41
N SER A 217 33.85 -25.94 26.14
CA SER A 217 34.29 -25.42 24.87
C SER A 217 35.40 -26.28 24.26
N ARG A 218 35.13 -26.91 23.11
CA ARG A 218 36.14 -27.47 22.22
C ARG A 218 35.65 -27.41 20.78
N SER A 219 36.12 -26.41 20.03
CA SER A 219 36.62 -26.61 18.66
C SER A 219 37.42 -25.38 18.21
N PRO A 220 38.61 -25.58 17.62
CA PRO A 220 39.51 -24.51 17.20
C PRO A 220 39.06 -23.89 15.87
N SER A 221 39.31 -22.59 15.74
CA SER A 221 39.22 -21.81 14.52
C SER A 221 40.06 -22.44 13.38
N PRO A 222 39.56 -22.49 12.13
CA PRO A 222 40.42 -22.67 10.97
C PRO A 222 41.11 -21.33 10.65
N ASP A 223 42.43 -21.39 10.54
CA ASP A 223 43.31 -20.32 10.08
C ASP A 223 42.83 -19.70 8.76
N CYS A 224 42.72 -18.37 8.75
CA CYS A 224 42.67 -17.58 7.53
C CYS A 224 44.08 -17.52 6.90
N PRO A 225 44.27 -17.92 5.64
CA PRO A 225 45.50 -17.62 4.92
C PRO A 225 45.58 -16.10 4.60
N PRO A 226 46.80 -15.53 4.59
CA PRO A 226 47.01 -14.10 4.40
C PRO A 226 46.93 -13.70 2.92
N GLU A 227 46.56 -12.43 2.72
CA GLU A 227 47.00 -11.52 1.67
C GLU A 227 47.37 -12.15 0.30
N CYS A 228 46.42 -12.06 -0.64
CA CYS A 228 46.76 -11.89 -2.05
C CYS A 228 46.21 -10.54 -2.52
N SER A 229 47.09 -9.54 -2.53
CA SER A 229 46.97 -8.38 -3.40
C SER A 229 46.85 -8.84 -4.86
N PRO A 230 46.11 -8.09 -5.68
CA PRO A 230 46.66 -7.79 -6.99
C PRO A 230 46.61 -6.29 -7.25
N GLU A 231 47.79 -5.70 -7.10
CA GLU A 231 48.20 -4.52 -7.85
C GLU A 231 48.22 -4.93 -9.34
N CYS A 232 47.27 -4.43 -10.13
CA CYS A 232 47.34 -4.55 -11.59
C CYS A 232 46.63 -3.36 -12.23
N SER A 233 47.41 -2.30 -12.44
CA SER A 233 47.30 -1.41 -13.59
C SER A 233 48.65 -1.51 -14.33
N PRO A 234 48.80 -1.12 -15.61
CA PRO A 234 47.87 -0.42 -16.49
C PRO A 234 47.80 -1.00 -17.93
N GLY A 235 46.85 -0.47 -18.70
CA GLY A 235 46.99 -0.37 -20.15
C GLY A 235 46.44 -1.54 -20.95
N LEU A 236 45.53 -1.24 -21.87
CA LEU A 236 45.66 -1.51 -23.30
C LEU A 236 44.48 -0.88 -24.02
N SER A 237 44.79 0.06 -24.91
CA SER A 237 43.88 0.72 -25.84
C SER A 237 43.24 -0.29 -26.79
N PRO A 238 41.95 -0.15 -27.15
CA PRO A 238 41.42 -0.82 -28.33
C PRO A 238 41.77 -0.04 -29.61
N PRO A 239 42.08 -0.75 -30.71
CA PRO A 239 42.58 -0.17 -31.94
C PRO A 239 41.49 0.53 -32.75
N SER A 240 41.89 1.65 -33.34
CA SER A 240 41.23 2.36 -34.42
C SER A 240 41.24 1.49 -35.68
N SER A 241 40.10 1.34 -36.35
CA SER A 241 39.96 0.80 -37.71
C SER A 241 38.58 1.19 -38.27
N PRO A 242 38.35 1.19 -39.60
CA PRO A 242 38.85 2.20 -40.52
C PRO A 242 37.72 2.94 -41.24
N LYS A 243 38.04 4.15 -41.73
CA LYS A 243 37.31 4.83 -42.79
C LYS A 243 37.27 3.97 -44.06
N SER A 244 36.22 4.18 -44.86
CA SER A 244 35.93 3.83 -46.28
C SER A 244 34.68 2.94 -46.32
N THR A 245 33.58 3.27 -47.01
CA THR A 245 33.47 3.31 -48.47
C THR A 245 31.99 3.55 -48.83
N THR A 246 31.74 4.53 -49.71
CA THR A 246 30.69 4.60 -50.74
C THR A 246 29.21 4.57 -50.34
N GLN A 247 28.60 5.77 -50.37
CA GLN A 247 27.17 5.97 -50.64
C GLN A 247 26.86 5.81 -52.14
N PRO A 248 25.75 5.16 -52.53
CA PRO A 248 25.04 5.46 -53.76
C PRO A 248 23.98 6.56 -53.51
N PRO A 249 23.70 7.44 -54.49
CA PRO A 249 22.56 8.33 -54.45
C PRO A 249 21.34 7.56 -54.97
N THR A 250 20.42 7.20 -54.07
CA THR A 250 19.07 6.76 -54.47
C THR A 250 18.07 7.77 -53.99
N ASP A 251 17.60 8.52 -54.96
CA ASP A 251 16.59 9.54 -54.89
C ASP A 251 15.19 8.90 -54.74
N LEU A 252 14.36 9.58 -53.95
CA LEU A 252 12.89 9.65 -54.02
C LEU A 252 12.02 8.52 -53.41
N THR A 253 11.14 8.99 -52.51
CA THR A 253 9.88 8.40 -52.00
C THR A 253 9.97 7.40 -50.85
N ALA A 254 10.63 7.79 -49.75
CA ALA A 254 10.38 7.17 -48.45
C ALA A 254 9.07 7.72 -47.88
N VAL A 255 8.02 6.89 -47.92
CA VAL A 255 6.77 7.10 -47.18
C VAL A 255 7.12 7.17 -45.70
N ASP A 256 6.92 8.35 -45.12
CA ASP A 256 7.15 8.67 -43.71
C ASP A 256 6.25 7.78 -42.85
N THR A 257 6.77 6.60 -42.50
CA THR A 257 6.07 5.65 -41.64
C THR A 257 6.30 6.12 -40.21
N PRO A 258 5.27 6.54 -39.45
CA PRO A 258 5.44 7.10 -38.12
C PRO A 258 6.16 6.09 -37.22
N ARG A 259 7.32 6.49 -36.72
CA ARG A 259 8.24 5.68 -35.92
C ARG A 259 7.59 5.30 -34.58
N PRO A 260 7.30 4.02 -34.30
CA PRO A 260 6.55 3.59 -33.10
C PRO A 260 7.36 3.59 -31.78
N SER A 261 8.43 4.38 -31.64
CA SER A 261 9.45 4.14 -30.61
C SER A 261 9.46 5.08 -29.39
N GLN A 262 8.42 5.88 -29.13
CA GLN A 262 8.40 6.81 -27.98
C GLN A 262 7.58 6.34 -26.77
N LEU A 263 6.66 5.39 -26.93
CA LEU A 263 5.81 4.93 -25.83
C LEU A 263 6.52 3.89 -24.93
N ASP A 264 7.41 3.07 -25.50
CA ASP A 264 8.03 1.96 -24.77
C ASP A 264 9.09 2.41 -23.74
N SER A 265 9.76 3.56 -23.97
CA SER A 265 10.74 4.08 -23.01
C SER A 265 10.07 4.49 -21.69
N SER A 266 8.83 4.99 -21.74
CA SER A 266 8.13 5.48 -20.54
C SER A 266 7.81 4.38 -19.53
N HIS A 267 7.46 3.17 -19.99
CA HIS A 267 7.12 2.07 -19.08
C HIS A 267 8.37 1.49 -18.40
N ALA A 268 9.46 1.32 -19.15
CA ALA A 268 10.72 0.83 -18.59
C ALA A 268 11.26 1.78 -17.49
N ASP A 269 11.18 3.09 -17.73
CA ASP A 269 11.59 4.12 -16.77
C ASP A 269 10.69 4.12 -15.52
N SER A 270 9.37 3.98 -15.69
CA SER A 270 8.41 3.81 -14.58
C SER A 270 8.76 2.60 -13.71
N GLN A 271 8.98 1.43 -14.33
CA GLN A 271 9.37 0.21 -13.61
C GLN A 271 10.72 0.36 -12.90
N ALA A 272 11.68 1.06 -13.51
CA ALA A 272 12.97 1.35 -12.88
C ALA A 272 12.79 2.25 -11.64
N ALA A 273 11.94 3.28 -11.73
CA ALA A 273 11.61 4.18 -10.62
C ALA A 273 10.93 3.42 -9.46
N ILE A 274 9.96 2.54 -9.75
CA ILE A 274 9.30 1.70 -8.74
C ILE A 274 10.33 0.83 -8.00
N ARG A 275 11.21 0.14 -8.74
CA ARG A 275 12.26 -0.69 -8.11
C ARG A 275 13.26 0.15 -7.31
N ALA A 276 13.56 1.38 -7.73
CA ALA A 276 14.41 2.28 -6.97
C ALA A 276 13.73 2.70 -5.65
N ALA A 277 12.44 3.01 -5.69
CA ALA A 277 11.61 3.35 -4.54
C ALA A 277 11.51 2.19 -3.54
N GLU A 278 11.24 0.95 -4.01
CA GLU A 278 11.19 -0.25 -3.15
C GLU A 278 12.53 -0.51 -2.44
N ARG A 279 13.66 -0.34 -3.15
CA ARG A 279 14.99 -0.47 -2.54
C ARG A 279 15.25 0.63 -1.52
N LEU A 280 14.83 1.87 -1.80
CA LEU A 280 14.98 2.99 -0.87
C LEU A 280 14.14 2.77 0.40
N LEU A 281 12.89 2.32 0.26
CA LEU A 281 12.02 1.91 1.37
C LEU A 281 12.70 0.83 2.21
N SER A 282 13.17 -0.24 1.58
CA SER A 282 13.83 -1.36 2.27
C SER A 282 15.07 -0.92 3.06
N ARG A 283 15.92 -0.06 2.47
CA ARG A 283 17.09 0.50 3.18
C ARG A 283 16.69 1.40 4.35
N THR A 284 15.66 2.21 4.15
CA THR A 284 15.15 3.13 5.18
C THR A 284 14.61 2.35 6.38
N LEU A 285 13.84 1.30 6.14
CA LEU A 285 13.34 0.40 7.18
C LEU A 285 14.49 -0.29 7.92
N ALA A 286 15.47 -0.84 7.20
CA ALA A 286 16.64 -1.47 7.80
C ALA A 286 17.43 -0.52 8.71
N CYS A 287 17.55 0.76 8.35
CA CYS A 287 18.21 1.76 9.19
C CYS A 287 17.38 2.09 10.45
N SER A 288 16.04 2.16 10.31
CA SER A 288 15.15 2.47 11.44
C SER A 288 15.05 1.33 12.48
N CYS A 289 15.31 0.09 12.08
CA CYS A 289 15.30 -1.05 12.98
C CYS A 289 16.46 -1.07 13.98
N ALA A 290 17.51 -0.27 13.78
CA ALA A 290 18.68 -0.24 14.64
C ALA A 290 18.48 0.57 15.95
N GLU A 291 17.33 1.24 16.13
CA GLU A 291 17.08 2.04 17.32
C GLU A 291 16.79 1.17 18.57
N GLU A 292 17.44 1.52 19.69
CA GLU A 292 17.54 0.76 20.94
C GLU A 292 16.20 0.58 21.71
N GLY A 293 15.09 1.11 21.18
CA GLY A 293 13.76 1.09 21.80
C GLY A 293 12.86 -0.08 21.39
N GLY A 294 13.38 -1.06 20.63
CA GLY A 294 12.59 -2.21 20.18
C GLY A 294 11.49 -1.83 19.17
N GLY A 295 11.77 -0.90 18.24
CA GLY A 295 10.81 -0.30 17.31
C GLY A 295 10.14 -1.28 16.32
N MET A 296 10.29 -1.06 15.02
CA MET A 296 9.66 -1.90 13.98
C MET A 296 9.99 -3.41 14.11
N ALA A 297 11.10 -3.75 14.78
CA ALA A 297 11.58 -5.12 14.97
C ALA A 297 11.11 -5.80 16.28
N ALA A 298 10.10 -5.25 16.98
CA ALA A 298 9.53 -5.93 18.15
C ALA A 298 9.05 -7.34 17.79
N GLU A 299 9.64 -8.36 18.43
CA GLU A 299 9.28 -9.76 18.24
C GLU A 299 7.88 -10.01 18.80
N LEU A 300 6.97 -10.43 17.91
CA LEU A 300 5.61 -10.81 18.27
C LEU A 300 5.41 -12.27 17.91
N ALA A 301 4.72 -13.01 18.80
CA ALA A 301 4.19 -14.31 18.43
C ALA A 301 3.34 -14.19 17.15
N PRO A 302 3.33 -15.21 16.27
CA PRO A 302 2.52 -15.18 15.08
C PRO A 302 1.03 -15.02 15.42
N THR A 303 0.38 -14.04 14.78
CA THR A 303 -1.02 -13.68 15.00
C THR A 303 -1.68 -13.31 13.66
N GLN A 304 -2.91 -12.81 13.71
CA GLN A 304 -3.58 -12.27 12.54
C GLN A 304 -3.02 -10.89 12.19
N THR A 305 -2.90 -10.61 10.91
CA THR A 305 -2.61 -9.28 10.38
C THR A 305 -3.86 -8.75 9.69
N HIS A 306 -4.30 -7.57 10.11
CA HIS A 306 -5.45 -6.85 9.56
C HIS A 306 -4.95 -5.66 8.75
N ILE A 307 -5.58 -5.43 7.60
CA ILE A 307 -5.25 -4.32 6.70
C ILE A 307 -6.44 -3.39 6.65
N LEU A 308 -6.21 -2.12 6.99
CA LEU A 308 -7.24 -1.09 6.97
C LEU A 308 -6.80 0.06 6.07
N LEU A 309 -7.73 0.62 5.31
CA LEU A 309 -7.52 1.75 4.40
C LEU A 309 -8.39 2.91 4.85
N ARG A 310 -7.82 4.12 4.91
CA ARG A 310 -8.59 5.35 5.12
C ARG A 310 -8.98 5.90 3.75
N ALA A 311 -10.28 5.93 3.45
CA ALA A 311 -10.80 6.33 2.15
C ALA A 311 -12.19 6.99 2.24
N PRO A 312 -12.59 7.82 1.26
CA PRO A 312 -13.93 8.41 1.22
C PRO A 312 -15.05 7.37 1.27
N ARG A 313 -16.25 7.71 1.74
CA ARG A 313 -17.39 6.76 1.76
C ARG A 313 -17.78 6.25 0.37
N ARG A 314 -17.60 7.07 -0.67
CA ARG A 314 -17.84 6.66 -2.07
C ARG A 314 -16.76 5.73 -2.65
N PHE A 315 -15.68 5.46 -1.90
CA PHE A 315 -14.70 4.48 -2.32
C PHE A 315 -15.40 3.14 -2.56
N SER A 316 -15.11 2.50 -3.69
CA SER A 316 -15.75 1.24 -4.06
C SER A 316 -14.71 0.31 -4.64
N HIS A 317 -14.53 -0.84 -3.99
CA HIS A 317 -13.61 -1.88 -4.42
C HIS A 317 -14.08 -3.22 -3.85
N PRO A 318 -14.13 -4.30 -4.65
CA PRO A 318 -14.76 -5.57 -4.25
C PRO A 318 -14.14 -6.22 -3.00
N ALA A 319 -12.84 -6.06 -2.81
CA ALA A 319 -12.11 -6.63 -1.67
C ALA A 319 -12.17 -5.83 -0.36
N TRP A 320 -12.86 -4.68 -0.32
CA TRP A 320 -12.87 -3.80 0.85
C TRP A 320 -14.27 -3.63 1.40
N THR A 321 -14.38 -3.69 2.72
CA THR A 321 -15.64 -3.50 3.44
C THR A 321 -15.55 -2.30 4.38
N PRO A 322 -16.56 -1.42 4.42
CA PRO A 322 -16.53 -0.23 5.27
C PRO A 322 -16.67 -0.63 6.74
N LYS A 323 -15.90 0.03 7.63
CA LYS A 323 -15.80 -0.31 9.05
C LYS A 323 -15.84 0.93 9.95
N MET A 324 -17.03 1.52 10.06
CA MET A 324 -17.24 2.74 10.85
C MET A 324 -16.93 2.58 12.34
N SER A 325 -17.10 1.38 12.91
CA SER A 325 -16.84 1.13 14.33
C SER A 325 -15.37 1.30 14.74
N ALA A 326 -14.43 1.24 13.78
CA ALA A 326 -13.00 1.41 14.04
C ALA A 326 -12.52 2.88 13.95
N ALA A 327 -13.36 3.80 13.46
CA ALA A 327 -12.94 5.15 13.08
C ALA A 327 -12.20 5.89 14.20
N ARG A 328 -12.86 6.10 15.36
CA ARG A 328 -12.27 6.84 16.49
C ARG A 328 -10.91 6.31 16.97
N ALA A 329 -10.69 5.00 16.92
CA ALA A 329 -9.43 4.41 17.37
C ALA A 329 -8.32 4.58 16.32
N MET A 330 -8.66 4.44 15.04
CA MET A 330 -7.72 4.51 13.93
C MET A 330 -7.43 5.96 13.48
N ASP A 331 -8.38 6.88 13.64
CA ASP A 331 -8.13 8.31 13.42
C ASP A 331 -7.14 8.84 14.46
N GLY A 332 -7.32 8.50 15.74
CA GLY A 332 -6.34 8.86 16.77
C GLY A 332 -4.96 8.22 16.55
N LEU A 333 -4.89 7.06 15.87
CA LEU A 333 -3.62 6.46 15.45
C LEU A 333 -2.95 7.29 14.35
N VAL A 334 -3.71 7.76 13.36
CA VAL A 334 -3.19 8.61 12.29
C VAL A 334 -2.77 9.97 12.85
N ASP A 335 -3.53 10.56 13.76
CA ASP A 335 -3.17 11.83 14.40
C ASP A 335 -1.84 11.71 15.16
N GLU A 336 -1.67 10.65 15.97
CA GLU A 336 -0.41 10.37 16.68
C GLU A 336 0.75 10.14 15.69
N PHE A 337 0.52 9.43 14.59
CA PHE A 337 1.49 9.28 13.52
C PHE A 337 1.89 10.63 12.88
N LEU A 338 0.91 11.48 12.58
CA LEU A 338 1.15 12.80 11.99
C LEU A 338 1.98 13.67 12.94
N GLU A 339 1.64 13.68 14.23
CA GLU A 339 2.39 14.40 15.28
C GLU A 339 3.85 13.94 15.36
N GLU A 340 4.11 12.63 15.34
CA GLU A 340 5.46 12.08 15.47
C GLU A 340 6.32 12.21 14.20
N SER A 341 5.67 12.35 13.03
CA SER A 341 6.37 12.44 11.74
C SER A 341 7.07 13.79 11.53
N GLY A 342 6.64 14.84 12.24
CA GLY A 342 7.32 16.13 12.30
C GLY A 342 7.06 17.18 11.21
N PRO A 343 6.26 17.00 10.13
CA PRO A 343 5.94 18.09 9.21
C PRO A 343 4.77 18.96 9.69
N VAL A 344 4.13 18.66 10.83
CA VAL A 344 3.01 19.46 11.34
C VAL A 344 3.50 20.88 11.57
N ARG A 345 2.96 21.81 10.77
CA ARG A 345 3.25 23.25 10.81
C ARG A 345 3.15 23.72 12.26
N LYS A 346 4.20 24.39 12.74
CA LYS A 346 4.33 24.96 14.10
C LYS A 346 3.25 25.98 14.51
N GLY A 347 2.17 26.13 13.75
CA GLY A 347 1.10 27.11 13.98
C GLY A 347 -0.23 26.54 14.45
N ALA A 348 -0.47 25.23 14.33
CA ALA A 348 -1.69 24.64 14.87
C ALA A 348 -1.55 24.55 16.40
N VAL A 349 -2.36 25.32 17.13
CA VAL A 349 -2.45 25.29 18.60
C VAL A 349 -3.08 23.96 19.01
N VAL A 350 -2.31 22.88 18.95
CA VAL A 350 -2.74 21.57 19.42
C VAL A 350 -2.85 21.66 20.94
N GLY A 351 -4.10 21.72 21.42
CA GLY A 351 -4.40 21.65 22.85
C GLY A 351 -3.74 20.42 23.45
N LYS A 352 -3.23 20.54 24.69
CA LYS A 352 -2.48 19.49 25.40
C LYS A 352 -3.26 18.17 25.48
N ALA A 353 -3.18 17.35 24.45
CA ALA A 353 -3.80 16.04 24.43
C ALA A 353 -3.02 15.11 25.36
N LYS A 354 -3.76 14.44 26.25
CA LYS A 354 -3.20 13.48 27.21
C LYS A 354 -2.53 12.34 26.44
N LYS A 355 -1.20 12.32 26.45
CA LYS A 355 -0.34 11.32 25.80
C LYS A 355 -0.87 9.90 26.09
N ARG A 356 -1.55 9.29 25.11
CA ARG A 356 -2.00 7.90 25.22
C ARG A 356 -0.77 7.02 25.17
N LYS A 357 -0.79 5.92 25.93
CA LYS A 357 0.31 4.96 26.05
C LYS A 357 0.29 3.99 24.87
N GLY A 358 0.46 4.51 23.65
CA GLY A 358 0.69 3.74 22.43
C GLY A 358 2.05 4.13 21.85
N HIS A 359 2.69 3.22 21.11
CA HIS A 359 3.79 3.56 20.23
C HIS A 359 3.27 3.37 18.82
N VAL A 360 3.32 4.43 18.02
CA VAL A 360 2.84 4.40 16.64
C VAL A 360 4.04 4.25 15.74
N GLU A 361 4.04 3.17 14.97
CA GLU A 361 5.06 2.90 13.98
C GLU A 361 4.53 3.24 12.60
N GLY A 362 5.43 3.43 11.65
CA GLY A 362 5.01 3.62 10.28
C GLY A 362 6.12 4.07 9.36
N VAL A 363 5.74 4.41 8.15
CA VAL A 363 6.62 5.02 7.16
C VAL A 363 5.84 6.10 6.42
N TRP A 364 6.50 7.24 6.22
CA TRP A 364 5.97 8.33 5.42
C TRP A 364 6.64 8.34 4.05
N ILE A 365 5.89 8.04 2.99
CA ILE A 365 6.35 8.18 1.61
C ILE A 365 5.95 9.56 1.12
N ARG A 366 6.91 10.32 0.61
CA ARG A 366 6.66 11.64 0.02
C ARG A 366 7.44 11.84 -1.27
N CYS A 367 6.93 12.69 -2.13
CA CYS A 367 7.68 13.25 -3.25
C CYS A 367 8.60 14.39 -2.80
N ARG A 368 9.58 14.74 -3.63
CA ARG A 368 10.42 15.92 -3.42
C ARG A 368 9.65 17.22 -3.63
N SER A 369 8.62 17.18 -4.47
CA SER A 369 7.72 18.31 -4.72
C SER A 369 7.00 18.81 -3.47
N LYS A 370 6.48 20.04 -3.54
CA LYS A 370 5.77 20.69 -2.43
C LYS A 370 4.67 19.75 -1.91
N SER A 371 4.76 19.40 -0.63
CA SER A 371 3.79 18.55 0.07
C SER A 371 2.36 19.06 -0.14
N VAL A 372 1.40 18.14 -0.26
CA VAL A 372 -0.03 18.48 -0.42
C VAL A 372 -0.54 19.31 0.75
N ALA A 373 -0.01 19.08 1.95
CA ALA A 373 -0.28 19.89 3.14
C ALA A 373 0.09 21.39 2.97
N GLY A 374 0.87 21.70 1.93
CA GLY A 374 1.25 23.04 1.52
C GLY A 374 0.10 23.89 1.00
N HIS A 375 -0.88 23.28 0.33
CA HIS A 375 -1.85 23.99 -0.51
C HIS A 375 -3.18 24.33 0.17
N LEU A 376 -3.42 23.84 1.40
CA LEU A 376 -4.55 24.38 2.17
C LEU A 376 -4.31 25.88 2.36
N PRO A 377 -5.21 26.75 1.84
CA PRO A 377 -5.07 28.19 2.01
C PRO A 377 -4.90 28.44 3.51
N PRO A 378 -3.97 29.32 3.91
CA PRO A 378 -3.91 29.75 5.30
C PRO A 378 -5.32 30.21 5.67
N VAL A 379 -5.97 29.47 6.57
CA VAL A 379 -7.15 29.95 7.25
C VAL A 379 -6.63 31.04 8.16
N ASP A 380 -6.44 32.23 7.59
CA ASP A 380 -6.06 33.43 8.32
C ASP A 380 -7.22 33.71 9.27
N GLY A 381 -7.06 33.25 10.51
CA GLY A 381 -8.01 33.44 11.58
C GLY A 381 -8.20 34.93 11.86
N ASP A 382 -9.43 35.26 12.26
CA ASP A 382 -9.90 36.53 12.83
C ASP A 382 -10.64 37.49 11.88
N GLU A 383 -11.25 37.02 10.79
CA GLU A 383 -12.46 37.71 10.29
C GLU A 383 -13.69 37.10 10.97
N GLU A 384 -14.25 37.84 11.93
CA GLU A 384 -15.58 37.63 12.50
C GLU A 384 -16.62 37.69 11.39
N ALA A 385 -16.77 36.61 10.62
CA ALA A 385 -17.79 36.48 9.60
C ALA A 385 -19.16 36.38 10.27
N GLU A 386 -19.96 37.43 10.09
CA GLU A 386 -21.34 37.56 10.49
C GLU A 386 -22.20 36.40 9.94
N ASP A 387 -22.72 35.59 10.85
CA ASP A 387 -24.02 34.87 10.86
C ASP A 387 -24.74 34.73 9.49
N GLY A 388 -24.12 34.02 8.56
CA GLY A 388 -24.70 33.59 7.29
C GLY A 388 -24.81 32.08 7.26
N ASP A 389 -26.01 31.57 7.54
CA ASP A 389 -26.41 30.16 7.70
C ASP A 389 -26.37 29.33 6.39
N GLU A 390 -25.36 29.53 5.55
CA GLU A 390 -25.04 28.64 4.42
C GLU A 390 -24.05 27.59 4.90
N VAL A 391 -24.55 26.65 5.70
CA VAL A 391 -23.85 25.40 5.99
C VAL A 391 -23.81 24.63 4.67
N GLU A 392 -22.75 24.82 3.89
CA GLU A 392 -22.38 23.93 2.81
C GLU A 392 -22.40 22.51 3.38
N SER A 393 -23.38 21.71 2.94
CA SER A 393 -23.41 20.29 3.22
C SER A 393 -22.19 19.70 2.53
N GLU A 394 -21.06 19.64 3.23
CA GLU A 394 -19.96 18.74 2.85
C GLU A 394 -20.61 17.40 2.56
N ASP A 395 -20.53 16.95 1.31
CA ASP A 395 -21.19 15.72 0.91
C ASP A 395 -20.75 14.63 1.88
N GLU A 396 -21.69 14.00 2.58
CA GLU A 396 -21.37 12.90 3.50
C GLU A 396 -20.49 11.84 2.80
N GLU A 397 -20.63 11.71 1.48
CA GLU A 397 -19.83 10.85 0.61
C GLU A 397 -18.31 11.13 0.60
N ASP A 398 -17.89 12.36 0.92
CA ASP A 398 -16.51 12.83 1.04
C ASP A 398 -15.86 12.55 2.39
N GLU A 399 -16.65 12.18 3.40
CA GLU A 399 -16.14 11.81 4.71
C GLU A 399 -15.16 10.62 4.58
N LEU A 400 -13.95 10.79 5.12
CA LEU A 400 -12.96 9.73 5.18
C LEU A 400 -13.32 8.73 6.27
N ILE A 401 -13.63 7.50 5.88
CA ILE A 401 -13.90 6.39 6.79
C ILE A 401 -12.84 5.31 6.65
N TRP A 402 -12.84 4.35 7.59
CA TRP A 402 -11.97 3.19 7.54
C TRP A 402 -12.63 2.03 6.83
N TRP A 403 -11.90 1.43 5.90
CA TRP A 403 -12.24 0.22 5.17
C TRP A 403 -11.31 -0.90 5.64
N THR A 404 -11.80 -2.13 5.71
CA THR A 404 -11.00 -3.31 6.02
C THR A 404 -10.94 -4.23 4.81
N TRP A 405 -9.78 -4.80 4.56
CA TRP A 405 -9.67 -5.91 3.62
C TRP A 405 -10.47 -7.11 4.16
N ASP A 406 -11.19 -7.79 3.28
CA ASP A 406 -12.08 -8.92 3.58
C ASP A 406 -11.34 -10.25 3.82
N GLY A 407 -10.10 -10.35 3.38
CA GLY A 407 -9.28 -11.54 3.54
C GLY A 407 -8.60 -11.66 4.91
N LYS A 408 -7.77 -12.71 5.02
CA LYS A 408 -7.08 -13.06 6.26
C LYS A 408 -5.60 -13.32 5.99
N LEU A 409 -4.73 -12.66 6.76
CA LEU A 409 -3.32 -13.01 6.84
C LEU A 409 -3.03 -13.51 8.25
N VAL A 410 -2.48 -14.73 8.35
CA VAL A 410 -2.13 -15.33 9.64
C VAL A 410 -0.66 -15.70 9.61
N GLY A 411 0.12 -15.11 10.49
CA GLY A 411 1.52 -15.46 10.63
C GLY A 411 1.73 -16.91 11.09
N PHE A 412 2.93 -17.42 10.91
CA PHE A 412 3.37 -18.68 11.48
C PHE A 412 4.88 -18.64 11.80
N ALA A 413 5.32 -19.45 12.76
CA ALA A 413 6.73 -19.58 13.15
C ALA A 413 7.34 -20.94 12.79
N ASP A 414 6.52 -21.98 12.62
CA ASP A 414 6.98 -23.34 12.32
C ASP A 414 7.48 -23.43 10.86
N TRP A 415 8.73 -23.86 10.62
CA TRP A 415 9.32 -24.02 9.29
C TRP A 415 9.96 -25.40 9.08
#